data_AF-A0AAW1K0X5-F1
#
_entry.id   AF-A0AAW1K0X5-F1
#
_cell.length_a   1.000
_cell.length_b   1.000
_cell.length_c   1.000
_cell.angle_alpha   90.00
_cell.angle_beta   90.00
_cell.angle_gamma   90.00
#
_symmetry.space_group_name_H-M   'P 1'
#
loop_
_entity.id
_entity.type
_entity.pdbx_description
1 polymer ?
#
loop_
_entity_poly.entity_id
_entity_poly.type
_entity_poly.pdbx_seq_one_letter_code
_entity_poly.pdbx_strand_id
1 'polypeptide(L)'
;MASWCYEEEQRRQCREPCFFGSDGTRWKKHFGGRRNVRTRADNIITQLPGVKGEAKEKRTPIEIWNLFITNDMLERIVVYTNIQIELKIYSEQYRTARATDVDELKALFGLLYIAGEEEQPPKYHRSVQK
;
A
#
# COMPACT_ATOMS: atom_id res chain seq x y z
N MET A 1 -1.67 -45.28 -52.39
CA MET A 1 -1.89 -43.83 -52.61
C MET A 1 -3.10 -43.34 -51.82
N ALA A 2 -3.02 -43.22 -50.48
CA ALA A 2 -4.09 -42.61 -49.68
C ALA A 2 -3.74 -42.25 -48.22
N SER A 3 -2.48 -42.42 -47.76
CA SER A 3 -2.13 -42.11 -46.36
C SER A 3 -1.23 -40.88 -46.21
N TRP A 4 -0.51 -40.50 -47.26
CA TRP A 4 0.40 -39.35 -47.24
C TRP A 4 -0.30 -38.00 -47.49
N CYS A 5 -1.59 -38.00 -47.82
CA CYS A 5 -2.35 -36.76 -48.02
C CYS A 5 -3.07 -36.27 -46.74
N TYR A 6 -3.11 -37.02 -45.64
CA TYR A 6 -3.84 -36.59 -44.43
C TYR A 6 -2.94 -35.96 -43.34
N GLU A 7 -1.61 -36.13 -43.43
CA GLU A 7 -0.69 -35.59 -42.42
C GLU A 7 0.03 -34.31 -42.84
N GLU A 8 0.08 -33.99 -44.14
CA GLU A 8 0.74 -32.76 -44.62
C GLU A 8 -0.15 -31.53 -44.54
N GLU A 9 -1.48 -31.69 -44.53
CA GLU A 9 -2.44 -30.58 -44.53
C GLU A 9 -2.48 -29.83 -43.19
N GLN A 10 -2.03 -30.46 -42.10
CA GLN A 10 -2.03 -29.86 -40.75
C GLN A 10 -0.73 -29.11 -40.41
N ARG A 11 0.29 -29.16 -41.27
CA ARG A 11 1.60 -28.49 -41.03
C ARG A 11 1.69 -27.08 -41.58
N ARG A 12 0.60 -26.56 -42.17
CA ARG A 12 0.52 -25.18 -42.68
C ARG A 12 -0.33 -24.29 -41.79
N GLN A 13 0.11 -24.01 -40.56
CA GLN A 13 -0.33 -22.77 -39.92
C GLN A 13 0.64 -22.21 -38.86
N CYS A 14 1.18 -21.03 -39.18
CA CYS A 14 1.83 -20.03 -38.33
C CYS A 14 3.14 -20.42 -37.61
N ARG A 15 4.27 -20.01 -38.22
CA ARG A 15 5.67 -20.05 -37.73
C ARG A 15 5.95 -19.10 -36.54
N GLU A 16 5.21 -19.16 -35.44
CA GLU A 16 5.56 -18.40 -34.22
C GLU A 16 6.18 -19.32 -33.16
N PRO A 17 7.43 -19.06 -32.70
CA PRO A 17 8.03 -19.81 -31.62
C PRO A 17 7.15 -19.75 -30.35
N CYS A 18 6.84 -20.90 -29.74
CA CYS A 18 6.05 -21.00 -28.51
C CYS A 18 6.64 -22.03 -27.53
N PHE A 19 6.31 -21.90 -26.24
CA PHE A 19 6.52 -22.88 -25.20
C PHE A 19 5.21 -23.62 -24.91
N PHE A 20 5.30 -24.81 -24.33
CA PHE A 20 4.16 -25.62 -23.93
C PHE A 20 4.27 -25.99 -22.45
N GLY A 21 3.20 -25.79 -21.70
CA GLY A 21 3.01 -26.29 -20.36
C GLY A 21 2.61 -27.77 -20.37
N SER A 22 2.82 -28.46 -19.25
CA SER A 22 2.44 -29.86 -19.07
C SER A 22 0.92 -30.10 -19.12
N ASP A 23 0.14 -29.05 -18.93
CA ASP A 23 -1.31 -28.97 -19.03
C ASP A 23 -1.82 -28.72 -20.47
N GLY A 24 -0.90 -28.66 -21.44
CA GLY A 24 -1.21 -28.33 -22.83
C GLY A 24 -1.32 -26.82 -23.10
N THR A 25 -1.09 -25.96 -22.11
CA THR A 25 -1.14 -24.51 -22.29
C THR A 25 0.00 -24.03 -23.19
N ARG A 26 -0.32 -23.27 -24.24
CA ARG A 26 0.66 -22.77 -25.23
C ARG A 26 1.01 -21.30 -24.97
N TRP A 27 2.27 -21.02 -24.70
CA TRP A 27 2.82 -19.69 -24.44
C TRP A 27 3.61 -19.18 -25.64
N LYS A 28 3.23 -18.04 -26.22
CA LYS A 28 3.99 -17.46 -27.34
C LYS A 28 5.32 -16.87 -26.84
N LYS A 29 6.45 -17.18 -27.51
CA LYS A 29 7.79 -16.63 -27.16
C LYS A 29 7.93 -15.17 -27.57
N HIS A 30 7.29 -14.79 -28.66
CA HIS A 30 7.29 -13.43 -29.17
C HIS A 30 5.88 -12.86 -29.08
N PHE A 31 5.79 -11.56 -28.77
CA PHE A 31 4.54 -10.83 -28.85
C PHE A 31 4.12 -10.76 -30.32
N GLY A 32 3.17 -11.62 -30.71
CA GLY A 32 2.66 -11.69 -32.08
C GLY A 32 2.10 -10.33 -32.50
N GLY A 33 2.70 -9.75 -33.54
CA GLY A 33 2.48 -8.38 -33.96
C GLY A 33 1.02 -8.07 -34.31
N ARG A 34 0.30 -7.49 -33.35
CA ARG A 34 -0.77 -6.53 -33.60
C ARG A 34 -0.59 -5.39 -32.59
N ARG A 35 0.11 -4.33 -33.01
CA ARG A 35 0.32 -3.12 -32.18
C ARG A 35 -0.96 -2.30 -31.98
N ASN A 36 -1.97 -2.50 -32.83
CA ASN A 36 -3.28 -1.84 -32.76
C ASN A 36 -4.40 -2.84 -32.41
N VAL A 37 -4.34 -3.44 -31.23
CA VAL A 37 -5.50 -4.15 -30.66
C VAL A 37 -5.98 -3.36 -29.45
N ARG A 38 -7.29 -3.17 -29.33
CA ARG A 38 -7.91 -2.59 -28.14
C ARG A 38 -7.43 -3.37 -26.91
N THR A 39 -6.90 -2.66 -25.92
CA THR A 39 -6.58 -3.23 -24.61
C THR A 39 -7.82 -3.94 -24.06
N ARG A 40 -7.65 -5.20 -23.63
CA ARG A 40 -8.73 -5.99 -23.01
C ARG A 40 -9.30 -5.22 -21.82
N ALA A 41 -10.61 -5.30 -21.60
CA ALA A 41 -11.30 -4.55 -20.54
C ALA A 41 -10.64 -4.75 -19.16
N ASP A 42 -10.19 -5.97 -18.87
CA ASP A 42 -9.53 -6.33 -17.60
C ASP A 42 -8.15 -5.68 -17.42
N ASN A 43 -7.52 -5.24 -18.51
CA ASN A 43 -6.23 -4.54 -18.51
C ASN A 43 -6.39 -3.01 -18.60
N ILE A 44 -7.64 -2.52 -18.64
CA ILE A 44 -7.91 -1.09 -18.59
C ILE A 44 -7.84 -0.68 -17.12
N ILE A 45 -6.73 -0.05 -16.73
CA ILE A 45 -6.62 0.60 -15.42
C ILE A 45 -7.57 1.81 -15.44
N THR A 46 -8.78 1.63 -14.92
CA THR A 46 -9.80 2.68 -14.84
C THR A 46 -9.59 3.65 -13.68
N GLN A 47 -8.85 3.22 -12.66
CA GLN A 47 -8.56 3.98 -11.45
C GLN A 47 -7.04 4.11 -11.32
N LEU A 48 -6.53 5.30 -11.60
CA LEU A 48 -5.11 5.61 -11.41
C LEU A 48 -4.78 5.59 -9.90
N PRO A 49 -3.58 5.12 -9.52
CA PRO A 49 -3.10 5.24 -8.15
C PRO A 49 -2.95 6.72 -7.81
N GLY A 50 -3.66 7.17 -6.77
CA GLY A 50 -3.66 8.57 -6.37
C GLY A 50 -4.64 8.83 -5.23
N VAL A 51 -4.47 10.00 -4.61
CA VAL A 51 -5.32 10.48 -3.53
C VAL A 51 -6.73 10.77 -4.06
N LYS A 52 -7.76 10.30 -3.36
CA LYS A 52 -9.16 10.39 -3.77
C LYS A 52 -9.98 11.20 -2.76
N GLY A 53 -11.10 11.75 -3.23
CA GLY A 53 -12.08 12.44 -2.38
C GLY A 53 -11.51 13.68 -1.70
N GLU A 54 -11.91 13.90 -0.46
CA GLU A 54 -11.55 15.07 0.35
C GLU A 54 -10.03 15.24 0.52
N ALA A 55 -9.28 14.14 0.54
CA ALA A 55 -7.83 14.16 0.69
C ALA A 55 -7.09 14.84 -0.49
N LYS A 56 -7.76 14.98 -1.64
CA LYS A 56 -7.18 15.64 -2.83
C LYS A 56 -7.04 17.16 -2.66
N GLU A 57 -7.88 17.76 -1.81
CA GLU A 57 -7.95 19.21 -1.63
C GLU A 57 -7.05 19.71 -0.49
N LYS A 58 -6.66 18.83 0.43
CA LYS A 58 -5.79 19.17 1.57
C LYS A 58 -4.35 19.34 1.11
N ARG A 59 -3.70 20.43 1.55
CA ARG A 59 -2.33 20.79 1.13
C ARG A 59 -1.36 20.86 2.28
N THR A 60 -1.85 21.08 3.50
CA THR A 60 -0.97 21.22 4.66
C THR A 60 -0.78 19.87 5.36
N PRO A 61 0.40 19.58 5.94
CA PRO A 61 0.63 18.34 6.67
C PRO A 61 -0.36 18.12 7.82
N ILE A 62 -0.75 19.20 8.52
CA ILE A 62 -1.75 19.15 9.59
C ILE A 62 -3.14 18.78 9.05
N GLU A 63 -3.57 19.36 7.93
CA GLU A 63 -4.87 19.01 7.32
C GLU A 63 -4.91 17.55 6.91
N ILE A 64 -3.81 17.04 6.34
CA ILE A 64 -3.68 15.63 5.94
C ILE A 64 -3.66 14.72 7.17
N TRP A 65 -2.93 15.10 8.21
CA TRP A 65 -2.87 14.35 9.47
C TRP A 65 -4.26 14.22 10.11
N ASN A 66 -5.06 15.30 10.10
CA ASN A 66 -6.43 15.30 10.61
C ASN A 66 -7.39 14.37 9.84
N LEU A 67 -7.04 13.93 8.61
CA LEU A 67 -7.83 12.92 7.89
C LEU A 67 -7.67 11.52 8.49
N PHE A 68 -6.51 11.24 9.08
CA PHE A 68 -6.21 9.95 9.72
C PHE A 68 -6.61 9.94 11.18
N ILE A 69 -6.36 11.05 11.88
CA ILE A 69 -6.67 11.21 13.30
C ILE A 69 -7.64 12.39 13.42
N THR A 70 -8.93 12.07 13.52
CA THR A 70 -9.98 13.09 13.58
C THR A 70 -10.09 13.69 14.99
N ASN A 71 -10.67 14.89 15.09
CA ASN A 71 -10.93 15.52 16.38
C ASN A 71 -11.85 14.67 17.27
N ASP A 72 -12.86 13.99 16.71
CA ASP A 72 -13.72 13.07 17.49
C ASP A 72 -12.92 11.91 18.11
N MET A 73 -11.93 11.38 17.38
CA MET A 73 -11.04 10.36 17.93
C MET A 73 -10.20 10.91 19.09
N LEU A 74 -9.64 12.11 18.93
CA LEU A 74 -8.87 12.76 20.00
C LEU A 74 -9.72 13.02 21.23
N GLU A 75 -10.92 13.57 21.05
CA GLU A 75 -11.86 13.84 22.14
C GLU A 75 -12.24 12.56 22.88
N ARG A 76 -12.51 11.46 22.17
CA ARG A 76 -12.74 10.14 22.80
C ARG A 76 -11.54 9.67 23.61
N ILE A 77 -10.33 9.81 23.08
CA ILE A 77 -9.11 9.43 23.82
C ILE A 77 -8.99 10.28 25.09
N VAL A 78 -9.23 11.59 25.02
CA VAL A 78 -9.21 12.48 26.21
C VAL A 78 -10.20 11.99 27.26
N VAL A 79 -11.45 11.73 26.86
CA VAL A 79 -12.52 11.30 27.78
C VAL A 79 -12.12 10.02 28.51
N TYR A 80 -11.71 8.98 27.78
CA TYR A 80 -11.35 7.71 28.41
C TYR A 80 -10.06 7.79 29.23
N THR A 81 -9.08 8.59 28.79
CA THR A 81 -7.85 8.82 29.55
C THR A 81 -8.13 9.52 30.87
N ASN A 82 -9.00 10.52 30.87
CA ASN A 82 -9.38 11.25 32.08
C ASN A 82 -10.12 10.37 33.08
N ILE A 83 -11.02 9.49 32.61
CA ILE A 83 -11.65 8.47 33.45
C ILE A 83 -10.59 7.58 34.12
N GLN A 84 -9.56 7.15 33.37
CA GLN A 84 -8.48 6.33 33.92
C GLN A 84 -7.61 7.09 34.93
N ILE A 85 -7.33 8.37 34.67
CA ILE A 85 -6.59 9.25 35.59
C ILE A 85 -7.34 9.35 36.92
N GLU A 86 -8.65 9.62 36.88
CA GLU A 86 -9.50 9.72 38.07
C GLU A 86 -9.51 8.42 38.88
N LEU A 87 -9.68 7.27 38.21
CA LEU A 87 -9.65 5.96 38.86
C LEU A 87 -8.32 5.68 39.56
N LYS A 88 -7.19 6.03 38.91
CA LYS A 88 -5.85 5.83 39.48
C LYS A 88 -5.54 6.75 40.65
N ILE A 89 -5.98 8.01 40.58
CA ILE A 89 -5.83 8.95 41.71
C ILE A 89 -6.54 8.39 42.95
N TYR A 90 -7.74 7.82 42.76
CA TYR A 90 -8.50 7.22 43.84
C TYR A 90 -7.83 5.96 44.41
N SER A 91 -7.29 5.08 43.57
CA SER A 91 -6.71 3.80 44.01
C SER A 91 -5.30 3.92 44.59
N GLU A 92 -4.44 4.74 43.99
CA GLU A 92 -3.01 4.78 44.31
C GLU A 92 -2.62 6.01 45.14
N GLN A 93 -3.60 6.85 45.53
CA GLN A 93 -3.35 8.16 46.15
C GLN A 93 -2.30 8.99 45.38
N TYR A 94 -2.24 8.83 44.06
CA TYR A 94 -1.32 9.54 43.19
C TYR A 94 -1.75 11.01 43.11
N ARG A 95 -1.00 11.91 43.76
CA ARG A 95 -1.48 13.29 44.04
C ARG A 95 -1.31 14.30 42.91
N THR A 96 -0.85 13.92 41.72
CA THR A 96 -0.29 14.91 40.78
C THR A 96 -0.75 14.80 39.32
N ALA A 97 -1.56 13.80 38.96
CA ALA A 97 -2.07 13.71 37.60
C ALA A 97 -3.26 14.67 37.42
N ARG A 98 -3.14 15.63 36.51
CA ARG A 98 -4.27 16.50 36.09
C ARG A 98 -5.02 15.82 34.95
N ALA A 99 -6.27 16.21 34.75
CA ALA A 99 -7.01 15.82 33.55
C ALA A 99 -6.29 16.36 32.31
N THR A 100 -6.21 15.53 31.28
CA THR A 100 -5.60 15.83 30.00
C THR A 100 -6.58 16.51 29.06
N ASP A 101 -6.05 17.28 28.11
CA ASP A 101 -6.79 17.91 27.03
C ASP A 101 -6.33 17.46 25.63
N VAL A 102 -6.98 17.98 24.60
CA VAL A 102 -6.67 17.63 23.20
C VAL A 102 -5.30 18.17 22.79
N ASP A 103 -4.86 19.29 23.35
CA ASP A 103 -3.60 19.94 22.99
C ASP A 103 -2.41 19.18 23.58
N GLU A 104 -2.52 18.68 24.81
CA GLU A 104 -1.60 17.75 25.45
C GLU A 104 -1.48 16.44 24.66
N LEU A 105 -2.60 15.88 24.17
CA LEU A 105 -2.55 14.70 23.30
C LEU A 105 -1.83 14.99 21.97
N LYS A 106 -2.10 16.13 21.33
CA LYS A 106 -1.40 16.53 20.11
C LYS A 106 0.10 16.74 20.36
N ALA A 107 0.46 17.34 21.49
CA ALA A 107 1.85 17.48 21.91
C ALA A 107 2.52 16.12 22.13
N LEU A 108 1.82 15.18 22.77
CA LEU A 108 2.30 13.81 22.95
C LEU A 108 2.55 13.11 21.61
N PHE A 109 1.62 13.19 20.65
CA PHE A 109 1.84 12.66 19.29
C PHE A 109 3.06 13.30 18.62
N GLY A 110 3.24 14.62 18.77
CA GLY A 110 4.44 15.32 18.29
C GLY A 110 5.74 14.73 18.86
N LEU A 111 5.78 14.49 20.17
CA LEU A 111 6.93 13.84 20.82
C LEU A 111 7.17 12.41 20.30
N LEU A 112 6.11 11.64 20.09
CA LEU A 112 6.21 10.27 19.55
C LEU A 112 6.76 10.25 18.13
N TYR A 113 6.35 11.20 17.28
CA TYR A 113 6.89 11.29 15.91
C TYR A 113 8.37 11.66 15.90
N ILE A 114 8.80 12.60 16.76
CA ILE A 114 10.21 12.95 16.89
C ILE A 114 11.02 11.76 17.40
N ALA A 115 10.51 11.03 18.40
CA ALA A 115 11.17 9.83 18.93
C ALA A 115 11.29 8.71 17.88
N GLY A 116 10.30 8.57 16.99
CA GLY A 116 10.32 7.59 15.91
C GLY A 116 11.23 7.95 14.72
N GLU A 117 11.69 9.19 14.61
CA GLU A 117 12.55 9.66 13.51
C GLU A 117 14.01 9.14 13.63
N GLU A 118 14.43 8.66 14.81
CA GLU A 118 15.84 8.39 15.12
C GLU A 118 16.40 7.03 14.62
N GLU A 119 15.61 6.20 13.91
CA GLU A 119 16.13 4.94 13.34
C GLU A 119 16.84 5.14 11.99
N GLN A 120 18.11 5.54 12.03
CA GLN A 120 18.99 5.39 10.86
C GLN A 120 19.30 3.90 10.63
N PRO A 121 19.09 3.34 9.43
CA PRO A 121 19.54 1.99 9.13
C PRO A 121 21.08 1.92 9.24
N PRO A 122 21.65 0.81 9.71
CA PRO A 122 23.09 0.65 9.79
C PRO A 122 23.71 0.92 8.41
N LYS A 123 24.65 1.88 8.37
CA LYS A 123 25.37 2.23 7.15
C LYS A 123 26.16 1.02 6.68
N TYR A 124 25.63 0.28 5.71
CA TYR A 124 26.42 -0.71 4.98
C TYR A 124 27.48 0.05 4.18
N HIS A 125 28.70 0.07 4.72
CA HIS A 125 29.89 0.40 3.93
C HIS A 125 29.98 -0.63 2.81
N ARG A 126 29.55 -0.23 1.59
CA ARG A 126 29.76 -1.02 0.38
C ARG A 126 31.26 -1.03 0.11
N SER A 127 31.96 -2.04 0.61
CA SER A 127 33.30 -2.39 0.19
C SER A 127 33.25 -2.76 -1.29
N VAL A 128 33.55 -1.80 -2.16
CA VAL A 128 33.83 -2.06 -3.57
C VAL A 128 35.16 -2.79 -3.59
N GLN A 129 35.13 -4.12 -3.67
CA GLN A 129 36.30 -4.86 -4.10
C GLN A 129 36.44 -4.68 -5.61
N LYS A 130 37.54 -4.05 -6.01
CA LYS A 130 38.02 -3.97 -7.39
C LYS A 130 38.71 -5.28 -7.76
#